data_AF-A0A5Q0N2D9-F1
#
_entry.id   AF-A0A5Q0N2D9-F1
#
_cell.length_a   1.000
_cell.length_b   1.000
_cell.length_c   1.000
_cell.angle_alpha   90.00
_cell.angle_beta   90.00
_cell.angle_gamma   90.00
#
_symmetry.space_group_name_H-M   'P 1'
#
loop_
_entity.id
_entity.type
_entity.pdbx_description
1 polymer ?
#
loop_
_entity_poly.entity_id
_entity_poly.type
_entity_poly.pdbx_seq_one_letter_code
_entity_poly.pdbx_strand_id
1 'polypeptide(L)'
;MDIETITYKGLQLPISISLVNNDSKKLFFIDYNVNIDIEISVKKMWKELFKYLEKNCLNYKIIFIHNLGSFDGYFIYKYLSDYDKPEQVKTIIDQHNKFITISYLTKNKDKITWKDSYRIFSVSLNNLCKNYEVEGKLTPYKEIYNSIEIFQSEELLNEFKDYNLQESIALYMVLVKIQEIYILEYNVDISTILSTSTLSMKIFRSNFLKVKIPILKDDVDNFIRKGYFGGATDYYKCYGENLYYYDVNSLYPHSMCKPMPYEIIAHHQDMYDIELENLFGFCEAEISTPDTLTPLLPYKYQGKTIFPTGKWRATYFSEELKAVTSYGYKVTLIRGYEFSKIELFNSYIEHFYHNKQFAIGSERLIPKLQLNNLYGIFGRRKDLIETVNIYRKDIPKYITNNVIKNIITISD
;
A
#
# COMPACT_ATOMS: atom_id res chain seq x y z
N MET A 1 19.09 1.45 -1.73
CA MET A 1 19.76 1.06 -0.47
C MET A 1 19.29 -0.33 -0.16
N ASP A 2 20.19 -1.13 0.39
CA ASP A 2 19.92 -2.52 0.74
C ASP A 2 20.80 -2.90 1.95
N ILE A 3 20.27 -3.73 2.85
CA ILE A 3 20.93 -4.14 4.09
C ILE A 3 21.04 -5.66 4.10
N GLU A 4 22.26 -6.16 4.26
CA GLU A 4 22.47 -7.59 4.49
C GLU A 4 22.72 -7.88 5.96
N THR A 5 22.21 -9.02 6.40
CA THR A 5 22.26 -9.45 7.79
C THR A 5 22.87 -10.83 7.93
N ILE A 6 23.41 -11.10 9.12
CA ILE A 6 23.77 -12.46 9.55
C ILE A 6 22.96 -12.88 10.77
N THR A 7 22.85 -14.18 10.96
CA THR A 7 22.34 -14.78 12.18
C THR A 7 23.48 -14.95 13.17
N TYR A 8 23.47 -14.18 14.25
CA TYR A 8 24.47 -14.25 15.32
C TYR A 8 23.76 -14.37 16.68
N LYS A 9 24.07 -15.45 17.42
CA LYS A 9 23.43 -15.76 18.72
C LYS A 9 21.89 -15.74 18.68
N GLY A 10 21.29 -16.19 17.59
CA GLY A 10 19.83 -16.21 17.39
C GLY A 10 19.22 -14.86 17.03
N LEU A 11 20.03 -13.81 16.85
CA LEU A 11 19.59 -12.48 16.41
C LEU A 11 20.05 -12.20 14.98
N GLN A 12 19.24 -11.44 14.24
CA GLN A 12 19.65 -10.89 12.94
C GLN A 12 20.42 -9.59 13.16
N LEU A 13 21.66 -9.53 12.70
CA LEU A 13 22.52 -8.35 12.81
C LEU A 13 22.86 -7.80 11.41
N PRO A 14 22.62 -6.50 11.15
CA PRO A 14 22.99 -5.89 9.87
C PRO A 14 24.50 -5.68 9.81
N ILE A 15 25.16 -6.32 8.85
CA ILE A 15 26.63 -6.32 8.72
C ILE A 15 27.14 -5.49 7.54
N SER A 16 26.26 -5.19 6.59
CA SER A 16 26.57 -4.31 5.48
C SER A 16 25.36 -3.53 5.03
N ILE A 17 25.61 -2.33 4.51
CA ILE A 17 24.60 -1.43 3.96
C ILE A 17 25.15 -0.87 2.66
N SER A 18 24.50 -1.19 1.55
CA SER A 18 24.82 -0.62 0.25
C SER A 18 23.94 0.60 -0.04
N LEU A 19 24.53 1.64 -0.62
CA LEU A 19 23.88 2.90 -0.95
C LEU A 19 24.39 3.39 -2.31
N VAL A 20 23.47 3.55 -3.25
CA VAL A 20 23.78 3.92 -4.64
C VAL A 20 22.92 5.10 -5.07
N ASN A 21 23.55 6.04 -5.78
CA ASN A 21 22.91 7.09 -6.55
C ASN A 21 23.68 7.31 -7.86
N ASN A 22 23.38 8.39 -8.60
CA ASN A 22 24.01 8.65 -9.89
C ASN A 22 25.54 8.81 -9.83
N ASP A 23 26.02 9.43 -8.75
CA ASP A 23 27.42 9.87 -8.65
C ASP A 23 28.26 8.98 -7.74
N SER A 24 27.64 8.08 -6.98
CA SER A 24 28.33 7.31 -5.95
C SER A 24 27.72 5.94 -5.69
N LYS A 25 28.62 4.99 -5.49
CA LYS A 25 28.36 3.62 -5.02
C LYS A 25 29.10 3.46 -3.71
N LYS A 26 28.38 3.32 -2.61
CA LYS A 26 28.93 3.21 -1.26
C LYS A 26 28.50 1.89 -0.64
N LEU A 27 29.46 1.26 0.04
CA LEU A 27 29.22 0.10 0.87
C LEU A 27 29.76 0.43 2.26
N PHE A 28 28.87 0.44 3.24
CA PHE A 28 29.22 0.48 4.65
C PHE A 28 29.26 -0.97 5.12
N PHE A 29 30.31 -1.34 5.83
CA PHE A 29 30.55 -2.72 6.20
C PHE A 29 31.17 -2.75 7.60
N ILE A 30 30.81 -3.73 8.41
CA ILE A 30 31.34 -3.81 9.77
C ILE A 30 32.84 -4.11 9.77
N ASP A 31 33.56 -3.46 10.69
CA ASP A 31 34.94 -3.79 10.99
C ASP A 31 34.95 -5.02 11.91
N TYR A 32 35.02 -6.22 11.33
CA TYR A 32 35.05 -7.47 12.10
C TYR A 32 36.49 -7.96 12.24
N ASN A 33 36.92 -8.06 13.50
CA ASN A 33 38.12 -8.76 13.90
C ASN A 33 37.74 -9.64 15.10
N VAL A 34 38.39 -10.79 15.30
CA VAL A 34 38.04 -11.78 16.35
C VAL A 34 38.00 -11.14 17.76
N ASN A 35 38.75 -10.06 17.96
CA ASN A 35 38.85 -9.34 19.23
C ASN A 35 37.82 -8.19 19.40
N ILE A 36 36.99 -7.91 18.40
CA ILE A 36 36.02 -6.81 18.40
C ILE A 36 34.61 -7.38 18.55
N ASP A 37 33.85 -6.82 19.49
CA ASP A 37 32.43 -7.13 19.63
C ASP A 37 31.67 -6.68 18.37
N ILE A 38 31.05 -7.64 17.69
CA ILE A 38 30.29 -7.41 16.47
C ILE A 38 29.20 -6.36 16.65
N GLU A 39 28.55 -6.30 17.83
CA GLU A 39 27.49 -5.31 18.09
C GLU A 39 28.03 -3.88 18.13
N ILE A 40 29.26 -3.69 18.62
CA ILE A 40 29.94 -2.40 18.60
C ILE A 40 30.27 -2.01 17.16
N SER A 41 30.75 -2.96 16.35
CA SER A 41 31.03 -2.71 14.93
C SER A 41 29.78 -2.37 14.13
N VAL A 42 28.64 -3.02 14.41
CA VAL A 42 27.34 -2.70 13.82
C VAL A 42 26.93 -1.26 14.17
N LYS A 43 27.00 -0.87 15.46
CA LYS A 43 26.69 0.51 15.88
C LYS A 43 27.60 1.54 15.21
N LYS A 44 28.90 1.22 15.03
CA LYS A 44 29.85 2.08 14.32
C LYS A 44 29.47 2.23 12.84
N MET A 45 29.13 1.15 12.15
CA MET A 45 28.68 1.17 10.75
C MET A 45 27.45 2.09 10.56
N TRP A 46 26.43 1.96 11.41
CA TRP A 46 25.24 2.83 11.36
C TRP A 46 25.58 4.30 11.61
N LYS A 47 26.44 4.58 12.58
CA LYS A 47 26.91 5.93 12.88
C LYS A 47 27.66 6.55 11.68
N GLU A 48 28.46 5.76 10.98
CA GLU A 48 29.17 6.19 9.77
C GLU A 48 28.20 6.48 8.63
N LEU A 49 27.20 5.63 8.42
CA LEU A 49 26.13 5.87 7.45
C LEU A 49 25.38 7.18 7.74
N PHE A 50 24.89 7.38 8.97
CA PHE A 50 24.10 8.57 9.30
C PHE A 50 24.92 9.87 9.17
N LYS A 51 26.19 9.86 9.61
CA LYS A 51 27.10 11.00 9.39
C LYS A 51 27.34 11.27 7.90
N TYR A 52 27.50 10.21 7.10
CA TYR A 52 27.65 10.35 5.66
C TYR A 52 26.40 10.96 5.02
N LEU A 53 25.21 10.50 5.42
CA LEU A 53 23.94 11.03 4.94
C LEU A 53 23.72 12.49 5.34
N GLU A 54 24.04 12.87 6.58
CA GLU A 54 23.99 14.27 7.04
C GLU A 54 24.88 15.17 6.20
N LYS A 55 26.13 14.74 5.94
CA LYS A 55 27.09 15.51 5.13
C LYS A 55 26.66 15.64 3.67
N ASN A 56 25.96 14.64 3.13
CA ASN A 56 25.59 14.57 1.71
C ASN A 56 24.07 14.70 1.50
N CYS A 57 23.35 15.33 2.43
CA CYS A 57 21.89 15.25 2.50
C CYS A 57 21.17 15.69 1.21
N LEU A 58 21.72 16.66 0.48
CA LEU A 58 21.16 17.13 -0.79
C LEU A 58 21.04 16.02 -1.84
N ASN A 59 21.96 15.04 -1.82
CA ASN A 59 21.99 13.91 -2.75
C ASN A 59 21.16 12.71 -2.27
N TYR A 60 20.61 12.77 -1.06
CA TYR A 60 19.95 11.64 -0.39
C TYR A 60 18.64 12.03 0.30
N LYS A 61 17.91 13.01 -0.24
CA LYS A 61 16.60 13.44 0.31
C LYS A 61 15.59 12.30 0.35
N ILE A 62 15.57 11.45 -0.69
CA ILE A 62 14.72 10.26 -0.78
C ILE A 62 15.61 9.05 -1.03
N ILE A 63 15.46 8.02 -0.21
CA ILE A 63 16.19 6.75 -0.32
C ILE A 63 15.16 5.64 -0.49
N PHE A 64 15.23 4.91 -1.60
CA PHE A 64 14.39 3.73 -1.79
C PHE A 64 15.09 2.47 -1.27
N ILE A 65 14.28 1.65 -0.59
CA ILE A 65 14.60 0.27 -0.21
C ILE A 65 13.46 -0.61 -0.71
N HIS A 66 13.79 -1.78 -1.23
CA HIS A 66 12.80 -2.71 -1.72
C HIS A 66 12.36 -3.64 -0.59
N ASN A 67 11.11 -3.51 -0.12
CA ASN A 67 10.56 -4.20 1.07
C ASN A 67 11.00 -3.60 2.43
N LEU A 68 11.15 -2.27 2.48
CA LEU A 68 11.38 -1.51 3.73
C LEU A 68 10.43 -1.95 4.86
N GLY A 69 9.15 -2.15 4.54
CA GLY A 69 8.10 -2.38 5.53
C GLY A 69 8.20 -3.68 6.31
N SER A 70 8.88 -4.69 5.77
CA SER A 70 8.92 -6.02 6.37
C SER A 70 10.32 -6.46 6.82
N PHE A 71 11.36 -5.67 6.56
CA PHE A 71 12.75 -6.07 6.87
C PHE A 71 13.63 -4.87 7.28
N ASP A 72 14.23 -4.16 6.32
CA ASP A 72 15.25 -3.12 6.55
C ASP A 72 14.79 -1.99 7.47
N GLY A 73 13.50 -1.65 7.39
CA GLY A 73 12.92 -0.55 8.16
C GLY A 73 13.06 -0.75 9.66
N TYR A 74 13.04 -2.00 10.16
CA TYR A 74 13.22 -2.28 11.58
C TYR A 74 14.63 -1.89 12.06
N PHE A 75 15.66 -2.22 11.28
CA PHE A 75 17.04 -1.85 11.61
C PHE A 75 17.24 -0.34 11.52
N ILE A 76 16.81 0.28 10.41
CA ILE A 76 16.95 1.73 10.21
C ILE A 76 16.27 2.48 11.35
N TYR A 77 15.02 2.15 11.67
CA TYR A 77 14.28 2.85 12.69
C TYR A 77 14.89 2.68 14.08
N LYS A 78 15.36 1.47 14.43
CA LYS A 78 16.06 1.20 15.68
C LYS A 78 17.33 2.03 15.80
N TYR A 79 18.27 1.86 14.87
CA TYR A 79 19.58 2.51 14.96
C TYR A 79 19.50 4.02 14.81
N LEU A 80 18.53 4.53 14.05
CA LEU A 80 18.28 5.96 13.94
C LEU A 80 17.69 6.55 15.24
N SER A 81 16.80 5.81 15.90
CA SER A 81 16.24 6.20 17.22
C SER A 81 17.29 6.17 18.34
N ASP A 82 18.29 5.29 18.24
CA ASP A 82 19.44 5.29 19.15
C ASP A 82 20.45 6.39 18.83
N TYR A 83 20.47 6.88 17.58
CA TYR A 83 21.44 7.87 17.10
C TYR A 83 21.05 9.32 17.41
N ASP A 84 19.77 9.68 17.34
CA ASP A 84 19.28 11.03 17.65
C ASP A 84 17.93 11.03 18.38
N LYS A 85 17.46 12.22 18.76
CA LYS A 85 16.30 12.41 19.62
C LYS A 85 14.99 12.00 18.92
N PRO A 86 13.97 11.52 19.67
CA PRO A 86 12.70 11.07 19.11
C PRO A 86 12.01 12.08 18.17
N GLU A 87 12.07 13.38 18.46
CA GLU A 87 11.46 14.42 17.64
C GLU A 87 12.06 14.53 16.21
N GLN A 88 13.27 14.03 16.00
CA GLN A 88 13.96 14.01 14.71
C GLN A 88 13.63 12.78 13.87
N VAL A 89 13.07 11.72 14.49
CA VAL A 89 12.82 10.43 13.85
C VAL A 89 11.32 10.21 13.73
N LYS A 90 10.79 10.37 12.52
CA LYS A 90 9.36 10.23 12.21
C LYS A 90 9.11 9.01 11.34
N THR A 91 7.92 8.44 11.44
CA THR A 91 7.54 7.31 10.61
C THR A 91 6.05 7.30 10.30
N ILE A 92 5.70 6.62 9.23
CA ILE A 92 4.33 6.20 8.92
C ILE A 92 4.36 4.68 8.87
N ILE A 93 3.53 4.02 9.68
CA ILE A 93 3.30 2.58 9.64
C ILE A 93 1.86 2.29 9.23
N ASP A 94 1.64 1.15 8.58
CA ASP A 94 0.28 0.69 8.30
C ASP A 94 -0.34 -0.03 9.52
N GLN A 95 -1.61 -0.42 9.37
CA GLN A 95 -2.35 -1.13 10.41
C GLN A 95 -1.77 -2.50 10.79
N HIS A 96 -0.84 -3.05 10.01
CA HIS A 96 -0.13 -4.30 10.26
C HIS A 96 1.27 -4.06 10.83
N ASN A 97 1.54 -2.85 11.34
CA ASN A 97 2.83 -2.41 11.89
C ASN A 97 3.99 -2.47 10.88
N LYS A 98 3.71 -2.43 9.57
CA LYS A 98 4.75 -2.37 8.55
C LYS A 98 5.08 -0.94 8.19
N PHE A 99 6.36 -0.60 8.08
CA PHE A 99 6.80 0.73 7.66
C PHE A 99 6.30 1.09 6.24
N ILE A 100 5.80 2.31 6.08
CA ILE A 100 5.53 2.97 4.81
C ILE A 100 6.66 3.96 4.50
N THR A 101 7.01 4.80 5.49
CA THR A 101 8.17 5.69 5.42
C THR A 101 8.87 5.81 6.75
N ILE A 102 10.18 6.04 6.71
CA ILE A 102 10.97 6.52 7.85
C ILE A 102 11.57 7.86 7.44
N SER A 103 11.54 8.86 8.31
CA SER A 103 12.09 10.18 8.05
C SER A 103 13.02 10.62 9.18
N TYR A 104 14.18 11.14 8.79
CA TYR A 104 15.14 11.77 9.68
C TYR A 104 15.20 13.26 9.38
N LEU A 105 15.00 14.09 10.40
CA LEU A 105 15.26 15.53 10.36
C LEU A 105 16.64 15.79 10.96
N THR A 106 17.62 16.11 10.11
CA THR A 106 18.99 16.37 10.56
C THR A 106 19.06 17.61 11.45
N LYS A 107 20.18 17.79 12.15
CA LYS A 107 20.46 18.99 12.95
C LYS A 107 20.43 20.28 12.13
N ASN A 108 20.73 20.19 10.84
CA ASN A 108 20.65 21.30 9.89
C ASN A 108 19.23 21.54 9.33
N LYS A 109 18.23 20.81 9.85
CA LYS A 109 16.82 20.82 9.41
C LYS A 109 16.59 20.29 7.99
N ASP A 110 17.55 19.56 7.43
CA ASP A 110 17.32 18.82 6.19
C ASP A 110 16.57 17.53 6.47
N LYS A 111 15.72 17.11 5.54
CA LYS A 111 14.90 15.90 5.68
C LYS A 111 15.39 14.80 4.74
N ILE A 112 15.73 13.66 5.33
CA ILE A 112 15.99 12.39 4.63
C ILE A 112 14.78 11.48 4.84
N THR A 113 14.29 10.85 3.78
CA THR A 113 13.14 9.93 3.85
C THR A 113 13.47 8.61 3.18
N TRP A 114 13.38 7.52 3.93
CA TRP A 114 13.37 6.18 3.39
C TRP A 114 11.95 5.79 2.98
N LYS A 115 11.84 5.19 1.80
CA LYS A 115 10.57 4.75 1.19
C LYS A 115 10.65 3.31 0.72
N ASP A 116 9.51 2.63 0.81
CA ASP A 116 9.37 1.27 0.32
C ASP A 116 9.02 1.24 -1.18
N SER A 117 9.97 0.84 -2.02
CA SER A 117 9.68 0.69 -3.46
C SER A 117 8.74 -0.49 -3.75
N TYR A 118 8.72 -1.52 -2.90
CA TYR A 118 7.84 -2.69 -3.05
C TYR A 118 6.37 -2.32 -2.82
N ARG A 119 6.09 -1.33 -1.96
CA ARG A 119 4.72 -0.79 -1.81
C ARG A 119 4.22 -0.05 -3.04
N ILE A 120 5.13 0.50 -3.84
CA ILE A 120 4.80 1.20 -5.08
C ILE A 120 4.69 0.19 -6.23
N PHE A 121 5.67 -0.70 -6.33
CA PHE A 121 5.79 -1.74 -7.34
C PHE A 121 5.81 -3.11 -6.65
N SER A 122 4.64 -3.71 -6.49
CA SER A 122 4.37 -4.90 -5.66
C SER A 122 4.82 -6.22 -6.32
N VAL A 123 6.08 -6.26 -6.73
CA VAL A 123 6.78 -7.43 -7.29
C VAL A 123 8.21 -7.46 -6.79
N SER A 124 8.84 -8.65 -6.78
CA SER A 124 10.24 -8.78 -6.37
C SER A 124 11.18 -7.94 -7.26
N LEU A 125 12.33 -7.54 -6.72
CA LEU A 125 13.34 -6.76 -7.44
C LEU A 125 13.77 -7.46 -8.74
N ASN A 126 13.99 -8.78 -8.71
CA ASN A 126 14.36 -9.54 -9.91
C ASN A 126 13.27 -9.47 -11.00
N ASN A 127 12.00 -9.58 -10.60
CA ASN A 127 10.89 -9.41 -11.55
C ASN A 127 10.80 -7.96 -12.02
N LEU A 128 11.04 -6.97 -11.15
CA LEU A 128 11.06 -5.57 -11.54
C LEU A 128 12.15 -5.30 -12.58
N CYS A 129 13.39 -5.74 -12.34
CA CYS A 129 14.51 -5.62 -13.30
C CYS A 129 14.19 -6.32 -14.62
N LYS A 130 13.71 -7.57 -14.57
CA LYS A 130 13.26 -8.30 -15.76
C LYS A 130 12.17 -7.53 -16.51
N ASN A 131 11.25 -6.91 -15.79
CA ASN A 131 10.12 -6.23 -16.41
C ASN A 131 10.50 -4.98 -17.19
N TYR A 132 11.58 -4.33 -16.78
CA TYR A 132 12.10 -3.13 -17.41
C TYR A 132 13.42 -3.41 -18.13
N GLU A 133 13.75 -4.67 -18.44
CA GLU A 133 14.98 -5.03 -19.16
C GLU A 133 16.25 -4.39 -18.56
N VAL A 134 16.29 -4.32 -17.23
CA VAL A 134 17.47 -3.87 -16.48
C VAL A 134 18.20 -5.10 -15.99
N GLU A 135 19.53 -5.06 -16.07
CA GLU A 135 20.38 -6.10 -15.51
C GLU A 135 20.08 -6.26 -14.01
N GLY A 136 19.61 -7.46 -13.63
CA GLY A 136 19.23 -7.77 -12.25
C GLY A 136 20.42 -8.21 -11.42
N LYS A 137 20.12 -9.00 -10.38
CA LYS A 137 21.15 -9.73 -9.62
C LYS A 137 21.80 -10.78 -10.53
N LEU A 138 23.11 -10.67 -10.74
CA LEU A 138 23.90 -11.68 -11.44
C LEU A 138 24.37 -12.77 -10.48
N THR A 139 24.69 -12.37 -9.25
CA THR A 139 25.15 -13.30 -8.21
C THR A 139 23.94 -13.85 -7.44
N PRO A 140 23.72 -15.18 -7.42
CA PRO A 140 22.66 -15.77 -6.63
C PRO A 140 22.98 -15.67 -5.13
N TYR A 141 21.93 -15.57 -4.32
CA TYR A 141 22.07 -15.66 -2.87
C TYR A 141 22.68 -17.01 -2.46
N LYS A 142 23.64 -16.99 -1.52
CA LYS A 142 24.20 -18.18 -0.89
C LYS A 142 23.83 -18.19 0.58
N GLU A 143 23.42 -19.34 1.12
CA GLU A 143 23.04 -19.46 2.54
C GLU A 143 24.15 -19.00 3.49
N ILE A 144 25.41 -19.20 3.10
CA ILE A 144 26.58 -18.76 3.86
C ILE A 144 26.61 -17.24 4.09
N TYR A 145 25.94 -16.44 3.26
CA TYR A 145 25.85 -14.99 3.40
C TYR A 145 25.14 -14.53 4.69
N ASN A 146 24.30 -15.40 5.26
CA ASN A 146 23.62 -15.15 6.54
C ASN A 146 24.38 -15.78 7.74
N SER A 147 25.66 -16.10 7.55
CA SER A 147 26.52 -16.70 8.59
C SER A 147 27.74 -15.86 8.87
N ILE A 148 28.30 -15.99 10.08
CA ILE A 148 29.61 -15.43 10.44
C ILE A 148 30.75 -16.04 9.61
N GLU A 149 30.50 -17.14 8.91
CA GLU A 149 31.48 -17.82 8.05
C GLU A 149 31.96 -16.96 6.88
N ILE A 150 31.21 -15.91 6.49
CA ILE A 150 31.65 -14.96 5.45
C ILE A 150 32.99 -14.28 5.79
N PHE A 151 33.35 -14.20 7.08
CA PHE A 151 34.59 -13.56 7.55
C PHE A 151 35.79 -14.50 7.49
N GLN A 152 35.61 -15.79 7.13
CA GLN A 152 36.68 -16.78 7.11
C GLN A 152 37.54 -16.73 5.84
N SER A 153 37.01 -16.18 4.74
CA SER A 153 37.69 -16.10 3.44
C SER A 153 37.55 -14.70 2.85
N GLU A 154 38.66 -14.11 2.42
CA GLU A 154 38.67 -12.81 1.75
C GLU A 154 37.93 -12.86 0.40
N GLU A 155 38.03 -13.98 -0.32
CA GLU A 155 37.32 -14.21 -1.57
C GLU A 155 35.79 -14.21 -1.35
N LEU A 156 35.33 -14.96 -0.35
CA LEU A 156 33.91 -15.04 0.01
C LEU A 156 33.38 -13.69 0.49
N LEU A 157 34.18 -12.95 1.26
CA LEU A 157 33.85 -11.62 1.73
C LEU A 157 33.72 -10.62 0.58
N ASN A 158 34.63 -10.66 -0.40
CA ASN A 158 34.55 -9.80 -1.57
C ASN A 158 33.34 -10.15 -2.45
N GLU A 159 33.06 -11.44 -2.64
CA GLU A 159 31.86 -11.89 -3.35
C GLU A 159 30.57 -11.40 -2.67
N PHE A 160 30.49 -11.49 -1.34
CA PHE A 160 29.36 -10.98 -0.56
C PHE A 160 29.20 -9.46 -0.71
N LYS A 161 30.30 -8.70 -0.65
CA LYS A 161 30.28 -7.24 -0.82
C LYS A 161 29.78 -6.85 -2.22
N ASP A 162 30.21 -7.57 -3.24
CA ASP A 162 29.77 -7.36 -4.62
C ASP A 162 28.28 -7.70 -4.78
N TYR A 163 27.83 -8.80 -4.18
CA TYR A 163 26.41 -9.19 -4.12
C TYR A 163 25.54 -8.08 -3.49
N ASN A 164 25.88 -7.60 -2.29
CA ASN A 164 25.10 -6.55 -1.62
C ASN A 164 25.13 -5.22 -2.40
N LEU A 165 26.28 -4.85 -2.99
CA LEU A 165 26.34 -3.63 -3.80
C LEU A 165 25.51 -3.75 -5.08
N GLN A 166 25.52 -4.92 -5.72
CA GLN A 166 24.73 -5.20 -6.92
C GLN A 166 23.23 -5.04 -6.67
N GLU A 167 22.71 -5.43 -5.49
CA GLU A 167 21.31 -5.22 -5.12
C GLU A 167 20.88 -3.76 -5.22
N SER A 168 21.65 -2.86 -4.60
CA SER A 168 21.37 -1.42 -4.63
C SER A 168 21.57 -0.82 -6.02
N ILE A 169 22.53 -1.32 -6.82
CA ILE A 169 22.72 -0.89 -8.21
C ILE A 169 21.50 -1.26 -9.05
N ALA A 170 21.07 -2.53 -9.00
CA ALA A 170 19.92 -3.02 -9.75
C ALA A 170 18.64 -2.26 -9.38
N LEU A 171 18.41 -2.02 -8.08
CA LEU A 171 17.30 -1.22 -7.60
C LEU A 171 17.36 0.24 -8.09
N TYR A 172 18.53 0.87 -8.05
CA TYR A 172 18.69 2.25 -8.53
C TYR A 172 18.41 2.35 -10.03
N MET A 173 19.05 1.48 -10.84
CA MET A 173 18.89 1.49 -12.30
C MET A 173 17.45 1.26 -12.73
N VAL A 174 16.75 0.29 -12.11
CA VAL A 174 15.35 0.02 -12.47
C VAL A 174 14.43 1.17 -12.05
N LEU A 175 14.65 1.79 -10.88
CA LEU A 175 13.84 2.94 -10.46
C LEU A 175 14.08 4.18 -11.31
N VAL A 176 15.29 4.40 -11.83
CA VAL A 176 15.57 5.49 -12.80
C VAL A 176 14.80 5.26 -14.10
N LYS A 177 14.89 4.05 -14.68
CA LYS A 177 14.14 3.70 -15.90
C LYS A 177 12.62 3.84 -15.71
N ILE A 178 12.12 3.41 -14.55
CA ILE A 178 10.72 3.62 -14.16
C ILE A 178 10.39 5.11 -14.07
N GLN A 179 11.23 5.90 -13.39
CA GLN A 179 11.02 7.33 -13.22
C GLN A 179 10.94 8.06 -14.58
N GLU A 180 11.80 7.70 -15.52
CA GLU A 180 11.78 8.23 -16.89
C GLU A 180 10.42 7.96 -17.56
N ILE A 181 9.95 6.71 -17.53
CA ILE A 181 8.66 6.32 -18.11
C ILE A 181 7.52 7.10 -17.48
N TYR A 182 7.45 7.18 -16.15
CA TYR A 182 6.34 7.86 -15.45
C TYR A 182 6.38 9.39 -15.60
N ILE A 183 7.55 10.01 -15.76
CA ILE A 183 7.65 11.42 -16.13
C ILE A 183 7.17 11.63 -17.56
N LEU A 184 7.67 10.84 -18.51
CA LEU A 184 7.37 11.01 -19.93
C LEU A 184 5.89 10.76 -20.26
N GLU A 185 5.31 9.70 -19.70
CA GLU A 185 3.93 9.31 -20.01
C GLU A 185 2.88 10.06 -19.18
N TYR A 186 3.19 10.38 -17.91
CA TYR A 186 2.18 10.86 -16.95
C TYR A 186 2.57 12.12 -16.19
N ASN A 187 3.77 12.67 -16.41
CA ASN A 187 4.35 13.76 -15.64
C ASN A 187 4.34 13.49 -14.11
N VAL A 188 4.70 12.27 -13.71
CA VAL A 188 4.71 11.83 -12.31
C VAL A 188 6.12 11.50 -11.82
N ASP A 189 6.55 12.27 -10.81
CA ASP A 189 7.72 11.93 -9.98
C ASP A 189 7.37 10.81 -8.97
N ILE A 190 7.99 9.64 -9.13
CA ILE A 190 7.79 8.47 -8.27
C ILE A 190 8.38 8.68 -6.87
N SER A 191 9.33 9.61 -6.69
CA SER A 191 9.88 9.99 -5.39
C SER A 191 8.81 10.60 -4.48
N THR A 192 7.69 11.09 -5.03
CA THR A 192 6.57 11.64 -4.26
C THR A 192 5.51 10.60 -3.86
N ILE A 193 5.63 9.37 -4.35
CA ILE A 193 4.64 8.30 -4.20
C ILE A 193 4.93 7.46 -2.94
N LEU A 194 3.89 6.84 -2.38
CA LEU A 194 3.98 6.01 -1.15
C LEU A 194 3.49 4.57 -1.35
N SER A 195 2.58 4.37 -2.30
CA SER A 195 2.03 3.06 -2.65
C SER A 195 1.48 3.04 -4.06
N THR A 196 1.22 1.84 -4.59
CA THR A 196 0.58 1.64 -5.91
C THR A 196 -0.73 2.43 -6.02
N SER A 197 -1.59 2.41 -4.99
CA SER A 197 -2.82 3.19 -5.00
C SER A 197 -2.58 4.70 -5.08
N THR A 198 -1.58 5.23 -4.37
CA THR A 198 -1.25 6.67 -4.46
C THR A 198 -0.67 7.05 -5.82
N LEU A 199 0.06 6.13 -6.48
CA LEU A 199 0.52 6.31 -7.85
C LEU A 199 -0.67 6.42 -8.80
N SER A 200 -1.59 5.45 -8.73
CA SER A 200 -2.80 5.43 -9.53
C SER A 200 -3.66 6.67 -9.35
N MET A 201 -3.85 7.10 -8.11
CA MET A 201 -4.60 8.32 -7.84
C MET A 201 -3.89 9.57 -8.33
N LYS A 202 -2.56 9.66 -8.21
CA LYS A 202 -1.82 10.82 -8.71
C LYS A 202 -1.98 10.94 -10.21
N ILE A 203 -1.78 9.84 -10.94
CA ILE A 203 -1.96 9.77 -12.40
C ILE A 203 -3.39 10.11 -12.79
N PHE A 204 -4.38 9.50 -12.11
CA PHE A 204 -5.79 9.78 -12.35
C PHE A 204 -6.09 11.27 -12.19
N ARG A 205 -5.65 11.88 -11.09
CA ARG A 205 -5.88 13.31 -10.80
C ARG A 205 -5.19 14.24 -11.79
N SER A 206 -3.97 13.94 -12.21
CA SER A 206 -3.19 14.85 -13.07
C SER A 206 -3.53 14.73 -14.56
N ASN A 207 -3.96 13.54 -15.01
CA ASN A 207 -4.09 13.25 -16.45
C ASN A 207 -5.54 12.94 -16.89
N PHE A 208 -6.41 12.49 -15.98
CA PHE A 208 -7.73 11.96 -16.36
C PHE A 208 -8.90 12.66 -15.68
N LEU A 209 -8.71 13.19 -14.48
CA LEU A 209 -9.76 13.84 -13.70
C LEU A 209 -10.06 15.25 -14.24
N LYS A 210 -11.21 15.38 -14.92
CA LYS A 210 -11.64 16.65 -15.53
C LYS A 210 -12.53 17.51 -14.62
N VAL A 211 -13.07 16.92 -13.56
CA VAL A 211 -14.02 17.57 -12.64
C VAL A 211 -13.56 17.46 -11.19
N LYS A 212 -14.01 18.35 -10.33
CA LYS A 212 -13.72 18.25 -8.89
C LYS A 212 -14.66 17.24 -8.24
N ILE A 213 -14.10 16.27 -7.52
CA ILE A 213 -14.90 15.30 -6.75
C ILE A 213 -15.39 15.98 -5.46
N PRO A 214 -16.72 16.04 -5.21
CA PRO A 214 -17.26 16.60 -3.97
C PRO A 214 -16.79 15.84 -2.73
N ILE A 215 -16.56 16.55 -1.64
CA ILE A 215 -16.24 15.94 -0.35
C ILE A 215 -17.53 15.82 0.44
N LEU A 216 -17.88 14.59 0.84
CA LEU A 216 -19.07 14.32 1.64
C LEU A 216 -18.89 14.76 3.09
N LYS A 217 -19.96 15.33 3.66
CA LYS A 217 -20.08 15.55 5.11
C LYS A 217 -20.04 14.21 5.85
N ASP A 218 -19.66 14.26 7.13
CA ASP A 218 -19.45 13.04 7.93
C ASP A 218 -20.73 12.24 8.16
N ASP A 219 -21.87 12.90 8.36
CA ASP A 219 -23.18 12.25 8.48
C ASP A 219 -23.57 11.48 7.20
N VAL A 220 -23.35 12.09 6.03
CA VAL A 220 -23.63 11.47 4.73
C VAL A 220 -22.69 10.28 4.47
N ASP A 221 -21.38 10.46 4.71
CA ASP A 221 -20.39 9.38 4.58
C ASP A 221 -20.72 8.21 5.52
N ASN A 222 -21.07 8.50 6.78
CA ASN A 222 -21.46 7.48 7.76
C ASN A 222 -22.72 6.73 7.36
N PHE A 223 -23.68 7.40 6.70
CA PHE A 223 -24.87 6.74 6.15
C PHE A 223 -24.48 5.78 5.02
N ILE A 224 -23.77 6.28 4.01
CA ILE A 224 -23.39 5.51 2.80
C ILE A 224 -22.45 4.35 3.15
N ARG A 225 -21.51 4.57 4.07
CA ARG A 225 -20.49 3.58 4.49
C ARG A 225 -21.09 2.35 5.15
N LYS A 226 -22.33 2.41 5.66
CA LYS A 226 -23.06 1.22 6.11
C LYS A 226 -23.23 0.21 4.98
N GLY A 227 -23.56 0.70 3.79
CA GLY A 227 -23.67 -0.08 2.55
C GLY A 227 -22.35 -0.34 1.82
N TYR A 228 -21.20 0.00 2.40
CA TYR A 228 -19.90 -0.33 1.81
C TYR A 228 -19.48 -1.76 2.18
N PHE A 229 -19.46 -2.64 1.19
CA PHE A 229 -19.08 -4.05 1.32
C PHE A 229 -17.85 -4.38 0.46
N GLY A 230 -17.15 -5.46 0.80
CA GLY A 230 -16.05 -5.99 -0.01
C GLY A 230 -16.55 -6.94 -1.10
N GLY A 231 -15.65 -7.74 -1.66
CA GLY A 231 -16.02 -8.80 -2.62
C GLY A 231 -17.02 -9.79 -2.00
N ALA A 232 -18.01 -10.20 -2.79
CA ALA A 232 -18.96 -11.22 -2.40
C ALA A 232 -18.28 -12.59 -2.37
N THR A 233 -18.31 -13.27 -1.23
CA THR A 233 -17.80 -14.62 -1.07
C THR A 233 -18.67 -15.33 -0.05
N ASP A 234 -19.24 -16.45 -0.47
CA ASP A 234 -20.06 -17.31 0.37
C ASP A 234 -19.60 -18.76 0.21
N TYR A 235 -19.81 -19.57 1.23
CA TYR A 235 -19.35 -20.96 1.26
C TYR A 235 -20.54 -21.92 1.27
N TYR A 236 -20.55 -22.82 0.30
CA TYR A 236 -21.57 -23.84 0.17
C TYR A 236 -20.93 -25.21 0.35
N LYS A 237 -21.52 -26.05 1.20
CA LYS A 237 -21.11 -27.45 1.32
C LYS A 237 -21.81 -28.27 0.25
N CYS A 238 -21.16 -28.38 -0.91
CA CYS A 238 -21.70 -29.07 -2.08
C CYS A 238 -20.78 -30.21 -2.52
N TYR A 239 -21.34 -31.17 -3.25
CA TYR A 239 -20.59 -32.14 -4.06
C TYR A 239 -20.78 -31.80 -5.53
N GLY A 240 -19.73 -31.94 -6.33
CA GLY A 240 -19.80 -31.69 -7.76
C GLY A 240 -18.73 -32.46 -8.51
N GLU A 241 -19.08 -32.92 -9.71
CA GLU A 241 -18.20 -33.55 -10.68
C GLU A 241 -18.19 -32.70 -11.96
N ASN A 242 -17.11 -32.73 -12.74
CA ASN A 242 -16.98 -32.00 -14.02
C ASN A 242 -17.30 -30.49 -13.93
N LEU A 243 -16.69 -29.82 -12.94
CA LEU A 243 -16.95 -28.40 -12.66
C LEU A 243 -16.26 -27.45 -13.64
N TYR A 244 -16.89 -26.31 -13.88
CA TYR A 244 -16.36 -25.20 -14.67
C TYR A 244 -16.07 -23.99 -13.78
N TYR A 245 -14.92 -23.34 -14.00
CA TYR A 245 -14.52 -22.12 -13.30
C TYR A 245 -14.60 -20.93 -14.27
N TYR A 246 -15.36 -19.90 -13.86
CA TYR A 246 -15.53 -18.66 -14.62
C TYR A 246 -15.04 -17.48 -13.77
N ASP A 247 -14.31 -16.56 -14.40
CA ASP A 247 -13.76 -15.37 -13.75
C ASP A 247 -14.04 -14.15 -14.63
N VAL A 248 -14.48 -13.05 -14.01
CA VAL A 248 -14.77 -11.82 -14.73
C VAL A 248 -13.48 -11.07 -14.98
N ASN A 249 -13.15 -10.87 -16.25
CA ASN A 249 -11.99 -10.10 -16.66
C ASN A 249 -12.05 -8.66 -16.13
N SER A 250 -11.22 -8.35 -15.13
CA SER A 250 -11.10 -7.02 -14.53
C SER A 250 -12.44 -6.49 -13.98
N LEU A 251 -13.10 -7.25 -13.11
CA LEU A 251 -14.41 -6.93 -12.52
C LEU A 251 -14.55 -5.46 -12.04
N TYR A 252 -13.69 -5.02 -11.11
CA TYR A 252 -13.78 -3.65 -10.57
C TYR A 252 -13.55 -2.57 -11.64
N PRO A 253 -12.51 -2.65 -12.49
CA PRO A 253 -12.38 -1.76 -13.66
C PRO A 253 -13.63 -1.69 -14.54
N HIS A 254 -14.26 -2.84 -14.82
CA HIS A 254 -15.50 -2.87 -15.60
C HIS A 254 -16.64 -2.12 -14.88
N SER A 255 -16.81 -2.33 -13.58
CA SER A 255 -17.78 -1.60 -12.76
C SER A 255 -17.50 -0.10 -12.71
N MET A 256 -16.22 0.31 -12.73
CA MET A 256 -15.81 1.73 -12.76
C MET A 256 -16.27 2.47 -14.02
N CYS A 257 -16.53 1.77 -15.11
CA CYS A 257 -17.05 2.36 -16.35
C CYS A 257 -18.57 2.54 -16.37
N LYS A 258 -19.27 2.17 -15.28
CA LYS A 258 -20.71 2.43 -15.13
C LYS A 258 -20.94 3.82 -14.55
N PRO A 259 -22.16 4.39 -14.68
CA PRO A 259 -22.50 5.64 -14.01
C PRO A 259 -22.20 5.57 -12.51
N MET A 260 -21.50 6.58 -12.01
CA MET A 260 -21.11 6.72 -10.60
C MET A 260 -21.85 7.87 -9.92
N PRO A 261 -22.11 7.78 -8.60
CA PRO A 261 -22.66 8.90 -7.82
C PRO A 261 -21.66 10.06 -7.76
N TYR A 262 -22.13 11.28 -8.07
CA TYR A 262 -21.30 12.49 -8.13
C TYR A 262 -21.72 13.56 -7.13
N GLU A 263 -22.77 14.34 -7.43
CA GLU A 263 -23.29 15.40 -6.57
C GLU A 263 -24.59 14.95 -5.91
N ILE A 264 -24.80 15.35 -4.65
CA ILE A 264 -26.07 15.10 -3.96
C ILE A 264 -27.12 16.01 -4.57
N ILE A 265 -28.19 15.40 -5.09
CA ILE A 265 -29.37 16.10 -5.61
C ILE A 265 -30.35 16.36 -4.48
N ALA A 266 -30.64 15.33 -3.67
CA ALA A 266 -31.63 15.40 -2.61
C ALA A 266 -31.28 14.50 -1.43
N HIS A 267 -31.75 14.90 -0.25
CA HIS A 267 -31.77 14.09 0.96
C HIS A 267 -33.22 13.81 1.31
N HIS A 268 -33.60 12.55 1.22
CA HIS A 268 -34.96 12.08 1.44
C HIS A 268 -35.06 11.50 2.85
N GLN A 269 -35.80 12.19 3.74
CA GLN A 269 -36.11 11.67 5.09
C GLN A 269 -37.18 10.57 5.06
N ASP A 270 -38.02 10.62 4.04
CA ASP A 270 -39.07 9.64 3.73
C ASP A 270 -39.04 9.42 2.21
N MET A 271 -39.15 8.17 1.79
CA MET A 271 -39.09 7.74 0.38
C MET A 271 -40.34 6.95 -0.05
N TYR A 272 -41.46 7.05 0.69
CA TYR A 272 -42.67 6.28 0.37
C TYR A 272 -43.21 6.55 -1.05
N ASP A 273 -43.06 7.78 -1.55
CA ASP A 273 -43.48 8.22 -2.90
C ASP A 273 -42.40 8.03 -3.98
N ILE A 274 -41.22 7.52 -3.60
CA ILE A 274 -40.10 7.39 -4.54
C ILE A 274 -40.09 5.99 -5.12
N GLU A 275 -40.23 5.91 -6.44
CA GLU A 275 -40.05 4.67 -7.17
C GLU A 275 -38.56 4.31 -7.26
N LEU A 276 -38.22 3.06 -6.90
CA LEU A 276 -36.84 2.57 -6.93
C LEU A 276 -36.18 2.74 -8.30
N GLU A 277 -36.92 2.55 -9.39
CA GLU A 277 -36.40 2.64 -10.76
C GLU A 277 -35.83 4.03 -11.08
N ASN A 278 -36.44 5.08 -10.52
CA ASN A 278 -36.05 6.48 -10.73
C ASN A 278 -34.91 6.92 -9.79
N LEU A 279 -34.66 6.17 -8.71
CA LEU A 279 -33.62 6.52 -7.74
C LEU A 279 -32.22 6.16 -8.27
N PHE A 280 -31.29 7.10 -8.17
CA PHE A 280 -29.87 6.83 -8.30
C PHE A 280 -29.14 7.34 -7.06
N GLY A 281 -28.73 6.46 -6.16
CA GLY A 281 -28.14 6.89 -4.89
C GLY A 281 -28.12 5.80 -3.83
N PHE A 282 -27.95 6.20 -2.57
CA PHE A 282 -27.86 5.25 -1.45
C PHE A 282 -29.08 5.40 -0.56
N CYS A 283 -29.71 4.27 -0.21
CA CYS A 283 -30.92 4.27 0.59
C CYS A 283 -30.90 3.17 1.64
N GLU A 284 -31.52 3.48 2.77
CA GLU A 284 -31.92 2.48 3.75
C GLU A 284 -33.26 1.88 3.27
N ALA A 285 -33.31 0.55 3.18
CA ALA A 285 -34.45 -0.16 2.65
C ALA A 285 -34.78 -1.37 3.52
N GLU A 286 -36.07 -1.71 3.58
CA GLU A 286 -36.54 -3.01 4.06
C GLU A 286 -36.53 -4.00 2.91
N ILE A 287 -35.92 -5.15 3.15
CA ILE A 287 -35.72 -6.22 2.18
C ILE A 287 -36.51 -7.44 2.62
N SER A 288 -37.17 -8.11 1.67
CA SER A 288 -37.75 -9.44 1.85
C SER A 288 -37.35 -10.33 0.68
N THR A 289 -36.73 -11.48 0.94
CA THR A 289 -36.38 -12.47 -0.09
C THR A 289 -37.50 -13.49 -0.32
N PRO A 290 -37.55 -14.13 -1.49
CA PRO A 290 -38.27 -15.40 -1.65
C PRO A 290 -37.51 -16.55 -0.97
N ASP A 291 -38.21 -17.63 -0.62
CA ASP A 291 -37.65 -18.75 0.16
C ASP A 291 -36.67 -19.64 -0.64
N THR A 292 -36.74 -19.59 -1.97
CA THR A 292 -36.00 -20.50 -2.89
C THR A 292 -34.73 -19.91 -3.47
N LEU A 293 -34.25 -18.80 -2.92
CA LEU A 293 -33.22 -17.97 -3.55
C LEU A 293 -31.82 -18.18 -2.96
N THR A 294 -30.81 -18.25 -3.84
CA THR A 294 -29.41 -17.99 -3.48
C THR A 294 -29.23 -16.50 -3.11
N PRO A 295 -28.87 -16.17 -1.86
CA PRO A 295 -28.87 -14.78 -1.39
C PRO A 295 -27.77 -13.95 -2.07
N LEU A 296 -28.17 -12.79 -2.60
CA LEU A 296 -27.32 -11.88 -3.38
C LEU A 296 -26.92 -10.61 -2.63
N LEU A 297 -27.76 -10.14 -1.69
CA LEU A 297 -27.49 -8.92 -0.94
C LEU A 297 -26.65 -9.20 0.30
N PRO A 298 -25.51 -8.52 0.49
CA PRO A 298 -24.71 -8.65 1.69
C PRO A 298 -25.35 -7.95 2.88
N TYR A 299 -25.06 -8.42 4.09
CA TYR A 299 -25.51 -7.82 5.34
C TYR A 299 -24.39 -7.89 6.39
N LYS A 300 -24.18 -6.81 7.14
CA LYS A 300 -23.19 -6.79 8.24
C LYS A 300 -23.84 -7.33 9.51
N TYR A 301 -23.45 -8.52 9.94
CA TYR A 301 -23.89 -9.13 11.19
C TYR A 301 -22.69 -9.44 12.08
N GLN A 302 -22.68 -8.88 13.29
CA GLN A 302 -21.61 -9.10 14.30
C GLN A 302 -20.18 -8.91 13.74
N GLY A 303 -19.97 -7.86 12.94
CA GLY A 303 -18.67 -7.53 12.35
C GLY A 303 -18.28 -8.40 11.14
N LYS A 304 -19.14 -9.31 10.68
CA LYS A 304 -18.93 -10.14 9.50
C LYS A 304 -19.93 -9.77 8.39
N THR A 305 -19.54 -9.98 7.14
CA THR A 305 -20.45 -9.95 6.00
C THR A 305 -21.09 -11.32 5.86
N ILE A 306 -22.42 -11.36 5.83
CA ILE A 306 -23.22 -12.56 5.53
C ILE A 306 -24.15 -12.27 4.35
N PHE A 307 -24.70 -13.31 3.73
CA PHE A 307 -25.72 -13.20 2.68
C PHE A 307 -27.00 -13.86 3.21
N PRO A 308 -27.89 -13.12 3.90
CA PRO A 308 -29.04 -13.70 4.55
C PRO A 308 -30.23 -13.86 3.60
N THR A 309 -31.16 -14.75 3.99
CA THR A 309 -32.53 -14.79 3.50
C THR A 309 -33.50 -14.33 4.60
N GLY A 310 -34.75 -14.03 4.23
CA GLY A 310 -35.79 -13.56 5.13
C GLY A 310 -36.03 -12.05 5.01
N LYS A 311 -36.22 -11.38 6.15
CA LYS A 311 -36.51 -9.94 6.22
C LYS A 311 -35.47 -9.20 7.04
N TRP A 312 -34.98 -8.08 6.53
CA TRP A 312 -34.05 -7.22 7.24
C TRP A 312 -34.11 -5.78 6.73
N ARG A 313 -33.41 -4.89 7.42
CA ARG A 313 -33.25 -3.48 7.06
C ARG A 313 -31.77 -3.15 6.97
N ALA A 314 -31.35 -2.55 5.87
CA ALA A 314 -29.95 -2.15 5.64
C ALA A 314 -29.83 -1.05 4.58
N THR A 315 -28.63 -0.48 4.47
CA THR A 315 -28.30 0.55 3.47
C THR A 315 -27.62 -0.10 2.27
N TYR A 316 -28.10 0.23 1.06
CA TYR A 316 -27.56 -0.27 -0.22
C TYR A 316 -27.46 0.85 -1.25
N PHE A 317 -26.69 0.61 -2.31
CA PHE A 317 -26.77 1.41 -3.52
C PHE A 317 -28.02 1.01 -4.31
N SER A 318 -28.73 1.99 -4.87
CA SER A 318 -30.00 1.78 -5.57
C SER A 318 -29.87 0.79 -6.74
N GLU A 319 -28.75 0.79 -7.44
CA GLU A 319 -28.52 -0.13 -8.56
C GLU A 319 -28.37 -1.59 -8.11
N GLU A 320 -27.87 -1.84 -6.89
CA GLU A 320 -27.86 -3.18 -6.30
C GLU A 320 -29.30 -3.64 -6.03
N LEU A 321 -30.13 -2.74 -5.50
CA LEU A 321 -31.55 -3.02 -5.23
C LEU A 321 -32.33 -3.29 -6.51
N LYS A 322 -32.13 -2.48 -7.56
CA LYS A 322 -32.74 -2.70 -8.89
C LYS A 322 -32.33 -4.03 -9.51
N ALA A 323 -31.07 -4.43 -9.37
CA ALA A 323 -30.62 -5.72 -9.89
C ALA A 323 -31.35 -6.88 -9.22
N VAL A 324 -31.52 -6.84 -7.90
CA VAL A 324 -32.09 -7.97 -7.14
C VAL A 324 -33.61 -8.08 -7.22
N THR A 325 -34.36 -7.02 -7.57
CA THR A 325 -35.82 -7.13 -7.76
C THR A 325 -36.19 -8.14 -8.85
N SER A 326 -35.37 -8.26 -9.90
CA SER A 326 -35.54 -9.27 -10.96
C SER A 326 -35.43 -10.72 -10.46
N TYR A 327 -34.81 -10.92 -9.30
CA TYR A 327 -34.70 -12.20 -8.61
C TYR A 327 -35.79 -12.41 -7.56
N GLY A 328 -36.82 -11.55 -7.53
CA GLY A 328 -37.97 -11.68 -6.63
C GLY A 328 -37.80 -11.04 -5.25
N TYR A 329 -36.75 -10.25 -5.05
CA TYR A 329 -36.64 -9.43 -3.84
C TYR A 329 -37.74 -8.38 -3.80
N LYS A 330 -38.39 -8.23 -2.65
CA LYS A 330 -39.25 -7.09 -2.35
C LYS A 330 -38.43 -6.05 -1.61
N VAL A 331 -38.47 -4.81 -2.10
CA VAL A 331 -37.71 -3.68 -1.58
C VAL A 331 -38.67 -2.55 -1.24
N THR A 332 -38.58 -2.03 -0.03
CA THR A 332 -39.32 -0.84 0.41
C THR A 332 -38.31 0.22 0.86
N LEU A 333 -38.28 1.37 0.18
CA LEU A 333 -37.37 2.47 0.50
C LEU A 333 -37.85 3.22 1.74
N ILE A 334 -36.91 3.61 2.60
CA ILE A 334 -37.23 4.33 3.85
C ILE A 334 -36.70 5.76 3.79
N ARG A 335 -35.39 5.92 3.58
CA ARG A 335 -34.70 7.21 3.53
C ARG A 335 -33.39 7.06 2.78
N GLY A 336 -32.84 8.15 2.26
CA GLY A 336 -31.62 8.06 1.47
C GLY A 336 -31.16 9.37 0.88
N TYR A 337 -30.07 9.26 0.12
CA TYR A 337 -29.47 10.36 -0.61
C TYR A 337 -29.47 10.02 -2.09
N GLU A 338 -30.04 10.93 -2.87
CA GLU A 338 -30.05 10.87 -4.32
C GLU A 338 -28.84 11.62 -4.89
N PHE A 339 -28.24 11.05 -5.92
CA PHE A 339 -27.03 11.55 -6.56
C PHE A 339 -27.24 11.77 -8.05
N SER A 340 -26.52 12.74 -8.60
CA SER A 340 -26.31 12.84 -10.04
C SER A 340 -25.37 11.73 -10.52
N LYS A 341 -25.51 11.37 -11.80
CA LYS A 341 -24.69 10.38 -12.49
C LYS A 341 -23.49 11.04 -13.16
N ILE A 342 -22.33 10.38 -13.11
CA ILE A 342 -21.17 10.76 -13.90
C ILE A 342 -20.38 9.54 -14.38
N GLU A 343 -19.75 9.66 -15.54
CA GLU A 343 -18.75 8.70 -16.05
C GLU A 343 -17.33 9.21 -15.73
N LEU A 344 -16.90 8.97 -14.49
CA LEU A 344 -15.68 9.59 -13.97
C LEU A 344 -14.38 8.89 -14.44
N PHE A 345 -14.45 7.59 -14.72
CA PHE A 345 -13.27 6.74 -14.85
C PHE A 345 -13.02 6.18 -16.25
N ASN A 346 -13.95 6.35 -17.19
CA ASN A 346 -13.92 5.69 -18.51
C ASN A 346 -12.58 5.89 -19.22
N SER A 347 -12.12 7.14 -19.36
CA SER A 347 -10.85 7.45 -20.03
C SER A 347 -9.63 6.81 -19.36
N TYR A 348 -9.60 6.76 -18.03
CA TYR A 348 -8.52 6.12 -17.27
C TYR A 348 -8.51 4.61 -17.47
N ILE A 349 -9.70 3.99 -17.36
CA ILE A 349 -9.84 2.54 -17.50
C ILE A 349 -9.54 2.10 -18.93
N GLU A 350 -10.07 2.80 -19.94
CA GLU A 350 -9.81 2.52 -21.35
C GLU A 350 -8.32 2.62 -21.68
N HIS A 351 -7.64 3.68 -21.23
CA HIS A 351 -6.19 3.85 -21.43
C HIS A 351 -5.38 2.67 -20.89
N PHE A 352 -5.56 2.33 -19.61
CA PHE A 352 -4.78 1.24 -19.02
C PHE A 352 -5.24 -0.15 -19.47
N TYR A 353 -6.51 -0.31 -19.86
CA TYR A 353 -6.99 -1.56 -20.44
C TYR A 353 -6.39 -1.80 -21.83
N HIS A 354 -6.36 -0.75 -22.67
CA HIS A 354 -5.68 -0.77 -23.97
C HIS A 354 -4.19 -1.12 -23.80
N ASN A 355 -3.47 -0.40 -22.94
CA ASN A 355 -2.05 -0.68 -22.67
C ASN A 355 -1.85 -2.12 -22.16
N LYS A 356 -2.73 -2.62 -21.29
CA LYS A 356 -2.69 -4.00 -20.83
C LYS A 356 -2.89 -4.98 -21.98
N GLN A 357 -3.77 -4.71 -22.94
CA GLN A 357 -4.10 -5.62 -24.03
C GLN A 357 -2.90 -5.86 -24.96
N PHE A 358 -2.19 -4.80 -25.34
CA PHE A 358 -1.05 -4.87 -26.26
C PHE A 358 0.28 -5.20 -25.58
N ALA A 359 0.39 -5.02 -24.26
CA ALA A 359 1.58 -5.40 -23.51
C ALA A 359 1.77 -6.93 -23.48
N ILE A 360 3.02 -7.36 -23.59
CA ILE A 360 3.44 -8.77 -23.52
C ILE A 360 4.27 -8.99 -22.26
N GLY A 361 4.14 -10.19 -21.67
CA GLY A 361 4.94 -10.62 -20.53
C GLY A 361 4.87 -9.64 -19.36
N SER A 362 6.04 -9.10 -19.00
CA SER A 362 6.27 -8.23 -17.87
C SER A 362 5.61 -6.86 -17.95
N GLU A 363 5.49 -6.30 -19.15
CA GLU A 363 4.94 -4.96 -19.37
C GLU A 363 3.46 -4.88 -18.98
N ARG A 364 2.76 -6.02 -18.98
CA ARG A 364 1.35 -6.13 -18.55
C ARG A 364 1.13 -5.81 -17.08
N LEU A 365 2.18 -5.86 -16.26
CA LEU A 365 2.07 -5.67 -14.82
C LEU A 365 1.59 -4.26 -14.48
N ILE A 366 2.17 -3.23 -15.11
CA ILE A 366 1.89 -1.83 -14.75
C ILE A 366 0.43 -1.48 -15.03
N PRO A 367 -0.11 -1.71 -16.25
CA PRO A 367 -1.49 -1.33 -16.53
C PRO A 367 -2.46 -2.17 -15.68
N LYS A 368 -2.13 -3.43 -15.39
CA LYS A 368 -2.92 -4.26 -14.45
C LYS A 368 -2.95 -3.66 -13.04
N LEU A 369 -1.80 -3.20 -12.53
CA LEU A 369 -1.73 -2.55 -11.22
C LEU A 369 -2.54 -1.24 -11.20
N GLN A 370 -2.45 -0.42 -12.25
CA GLN A 370 -3.21 0.83 -12.37
C GLN A 370 -4.72 0.59 -12.33
N LEU A 371 -5.21 -0.38 -13.11
CA LEU A 371 -6.62 -0.77 -13.14
C LEU A 371 -7.12 -1.25 -11.76
N ASN A 372 -6.35 -2.09 -11.07
CA ASN A 372 -6.82 -2.73 -9.84
C ASN A 372 -6.66 -1.88 -8.58
N ASN A 373 -5.77 -0.88 -8.56
CA ASN A 373 -5.44 -0.16 -7.33
C ASN A 373 -6.11 1.22 -7.20
N LEU A 374 -6.72 1.73 -8.27
CA LEU A 374 -7.39 3.03 -8.22
C LEU A 374 -8.65 3.00 -7.33
N TYR A 375 -9.56 2.04 -7.53
CA TYR A 375 -10.86 2.05 -6.84
C TYR A 375 -10.75 2.04 -5.31
N GLY A 376 -9.79 1.27 -4.77
CA GLY A 376 -9.62 1.11 -3.32
C GLY A 376 -9.32 2.42 -2.60
N ILE A 377 -8.81 3.41 -3.34
CA ILE A 377 -8.48 4.72 -2.78
C ILE A 377 -9.72 5.55 -2.41
N PHE A 378 -10.85 5.30 -3.08
CA PHE A 378 -12.13 5.96 -2.83
C PHE A 378 -12.88 5.36 -1.63
N GLY A 379 -12.55 4.13 -1.23
CA GLY A 379 -13.14 3.45 -0.07
C GLY A 379 -12.40 3.62 1.25
N ARG A 380 -11.35 4.45 1.29
CA ARG A 380 -10.51 4.61 2.48
C ARG A 380 -11.30 5.14 3.69
N ARG A 381 -10.86 4.74 4.88
CA ARG A 381 -11.40 5.26 6.15
C ARG A 381 -10.91 6.69 6.35
N LYS A 382 -11.72 7.50 7.03
CA LYS A 382 -11.36 8.87 7.44
C LYS A 382 -10.38 8.88 8.62
N ASP A 383 -10.41 7.83 9.45
CA ASP A 383 -9.49 7.68 10.58
C ASP A 383 -8.05 7.52 10.10
N LEU A 384 -7.19 8.45 10.48
CA LEU A 384 -5.76 8.41 10.21
C LEU A 384 -5.02 7.96 11.47
N ILE A 385 -4.19 6.94 11.34
CA ILE A 385 -3.29 6.52 12.40
C ILE A 385 -2.04 7.39 12.31
N GLU A 386 -1.78 8.16 13.37
CA GLU A 386 -0.51 8.87 13.54
C GLU A 386 0.46 8.01 14.34
N THR A 387 1.75 8.07 13.99
CA THR A 387 2.83 7.41 14.73
C THR A 387 3.78 8.46 15.26
N VAL A 388 4.04 8.41 16.57
CA VAL A 388 4.89 9.37 17.26
C VAL A 388 5.98 8.62 18.01
N ASN A 389 7.23 9.03 17.80
CA ASN A 389 8.37 8.55 18.58
C ASN A 389 8.53 9.44 19.82
N ILE A 390 8.63 8.84 21.00
CA ILE A 390 8.67 9.56 22.29
C ILE A 390 9.60 8.86 23.27
N TYR A 391 10.07 9.59 24.28
CA TYR A 391 10.73 8.96 25.42
C TYR A 391 9.71 8.23 26.30
N ARG A 392 10.16 7.15 26.95
CA ARG A 392 9.32 6.37 27.88
C ARG A 392 8.65 7.21 28.97
N LYS A 393 9.33 8.24 29.47
CA LYS A 393 8.81 9.17 30.48
C LYS A 393 7.59 9.98 30.00
N ASP A 394 7.42 10.12 28.69
CA ASP A 394 6.35 10.94 28.10
C ASP A 394 5.08 10.10 27.81
N ILE A 395 5.13 8.76 27.93
CA ILE A 395 3.99 7.86 27.69
C ILE A 395 2.71 8.30 28.44
N PRO A 396 2.75 8.64 29.76
CA PRO A 396 1.54 9.03 30.48
C PRO A 396 0.81 10.21 29.84
N LYS A 397 1.57 11.21 29.34
CA LYS A 397 1.01 12.40 28.66
C LYS A 397 0.26 12.03 27.39
N TYR A 398 0.71 11.02 26.65
CA TYR A 398 0.05 10.61 25.41
C TYR A 398 -1.20 9.77 25.68
N ILE A 399 -1.15 8.88 26.66
CA ILE A 399 -2.30 8.04 27.07
C ILE A 399 -3.46 8.91 27.56
N THR A 400 -3.18 10.02 28.28
CA THR A 400 -4.25 10.90 28.78
C THR A 400 -4.92 11.74 27.71
N ASN A 401 -4.24 12.03 26.60
CA ASN A 401 -4.71 12.99 25.58
C ASN A 401 -5.15 12.33 24.26
N ASN A 402 -4.88 11.04 24.06
CA ASN A 402 -5.10 10.38 22.77
C ASN A 402 -5.66 8.96 22.96
N VAL A 403 -6.42 8.49 21.97
CA VAL A 403 -6.79 7.08 21.86
C VAL A 403 -5.58 6.31 21.32
N ILE A 404 -4.92 5.56 22.20
CA ILE A 404 -3.72 4.80 21.84
C ILE A 404 -4.11 3.43 21.27
N LYS A 405 -3.75 3.19 20.00
CA LYS A 405 -3.96 1.89 19.35
C LYS A 405 -2.93 0.84 19.77
N ASN A 406 -1.66 1.24 19.86
CA ASN A 406 -0.54 0.35 20.19
C ASN A 406 0.66 1.15 20.74
N ILE A 407 1.50 0.51 21.54
CA ILE A 407 2.78 1.04 22.03
C ILE A 407 3.87 0.00 21.71
N ILE A 408 4.93 0.42 21.03
CA ILE A 408 6.05 -0.44 20.63
C ILE A 408 7.33 0.10 21.24
N THR A 409 8.04 -0.72 22.01
CA THR A 409 9.35 -0.39 22.57
C THR A 409 10.44 -0.62 21.52
N ILE A 410 11.30 0.39 21.30
CA ILE A 410 12.36 0.38 20.28
C ILE A 410 13.71 -0.06 20.89
N SER A 411 14.05 0.54 22.03
CA SER A 411 15.21 0.23 22.85
C SER A 411 14.84 0.33 24.34
N ASP A 412 15.62 -0.38 25.18
CA ASP A 412 15.38 -0.54 26.62
C ASP A 412 15.54 0.75 27.44
#